data_AF-A0A958WMX4-F1
#
_entry.id   AF-A0A958WMX4-F1
#
_cell.length_a   1.000
_cell.length_b   1.000
_cell.length_c   1.000
_cell.angle_alpha   90.00
_cell.angle_beta   90.00
_cell.angle_gamma   90.00
#
_symmetry.space_group_name_H-M   'P 1'
#
loop_
_entity.id
_entity.type
_entity.pdbx_description
1 polymer ?
#
loop_
_entity_poly.entity_id
_entity_poly.type
_entity_poly.pdbx_seq_one_letter_code
_entity_poly.pdbx_strand_id
1 'polypeptide(L)'
;MNLFRPLAEKFKAPILKYNTFYQHLPLESKQRFEKKVKQFIYSKEFIARNLSEVTDEMKALISASAVQLTFGLPDVTLLHFDKILIYPDNYYSVINRQYHKGEVNPRMGAIVVSWQAFVEGYAEPYDGINLGIHEMAHALKLENIIQNGEQHFFDLEEYTRWIELAGEEIRRIRNGEESIFRKYASVNEDEFFAVCMEVYFEQPHKLFEENPELYKTLSNLLHQDTIRLYDKPSA
;
A
#
# COMPACT_ATOMS: atom_id res chain seq x y z
N MET A 1 -2.14 -20.04 17.69
CA MET A 1 -3.20 -19.04 17.43
C MET A 1 -4.19 -19.58 16.42
N ASN A 2 -5.50 -19.49 16.68
CA ASN A 2 -6.50 -20.11 15.82
C ASN A 2 -6.87 -19.20 14.62
N LEU A 3 -6.27 -19.47 13.45
CA LEU A 3 -6.53 -18.78 12.19
C LEU A 3 -7.94 -19.02 11.63
N PHE A 4 -8.69 -19.99 12.18
CA PHE A 4 -10.08 -20.29 11.76
C PHE A 4 -11.13 -19.38 12.41
N ARG A 5 -10.77 -18.60 13.45
CA ARG A 5 -11.69 -17.60 14.02
C ARG A 5 -11.73 -16.33 13.15
N PRO A 6 -12.90 -15.68 13.00
CA PRO A 6 -13.02 -14.38 12.34
C PRO A 6 -12.06 -13.32 12.89
N LEU A 7 -11.82 -12.26 12.11
CA LEU A 7 -11.13 -11.07 12.59
C LEU A 7 -11.95 -10.45 13.73
N ALA A 8 -11.29 -10.06 14.83
CA ALA A 8 -11.99 -9.48 15.97
C ALA A 8 -12.61 -8.12 15.60
N GLU A 9 -13.80 -7.82 16.15
CA GLU A 9 -14.54 -6.59 15.81
C GLU A 9 -13.75 -5.30 16.04
N LYS A 10 -12.89 -5.26 17.07
CA LYS A 10 -11.98 -4.14 17.34
C LYS A 10 -11.02 -3.81 16.18
N PHE A 11 -10.72 -4.80 15.34
CA PHE A 11 -9.94 -4.61 14.11
C PHE A 11 -10.83 -4.45 12.88
N LYS A 12 -11.94 -5.18 12.80
CA LYS A 12 -12.84 -5.15 11.64
C LYS A 12 -13.58 -3.83 11.50
N ALA A 13 -14.09 -3.26 12.60
CA ALA A 13 -14.88 -2.04 12.60
C ALA A 13 -14.17 -0.83 11.94
N PRO A 14 -12.90 -0.50 12.27
CA PRO A 14 -12.21 0.60 11.60
C PRO A 14 -11.96 0.32 10.11
N ILE A 15 -11.65 -0.92 9.73
CA ILE A 15 -11.45 -1.30 8.31
C ILE A 15 -12.75 -1.12 7.53
N LEU A 16 -13.87 -1.60 8.05
CA LEU A 16 -15.18 -1.42 7.43
C LEU A 16 -15.55 0.07 7.31
N LYS A 17 -15.17 0.89 8.28
CA LYS A 17 -15.49 2.32 8.29
C LYS A 17 -14.66 3.14 7.29
N TYR A 18 -13.37 2.84 7.16
CA TYR A 18 -12.44 3.72 6.46
C TYR A 18 -11.85 3.15 5.18
N ASN A 19 -11.66 1.83 5.05
CA ASN A 19 -10.99 1.27 3.88
C ASN A 19 -11.97 1.01 2.73
N THR A 20 -12.01 1.95 1.78
CA THR A 20 -12.87 1.90 0.58
C THR A 20 -12.69 0.62 -0.23
N PHE A 21 -11.45 0.14 -0.38
CA PHE A 21 -11.16 -1.14 -1.05
C PHE A 21 -11.93 -2.30 -0.40
N TYR A 22 -11.80 -2.47 0.92
CA TYR A 22 -12.51 -3.50 1.67
C TYR A 22 -14.03 -3.33 1.60
N GLN A 23 -14.54 -2.10 1.63
CA GLN A 23 -15.98 -1.84 1.52
C GLN A 23 -16.59 -2.40 0.22
N HIS A 24 -15.86 -2.29 -0.89
CA HIS A 24 -16.30 -2.76 -2.22
C HIS A 24 -16.05 -4.26 -2.46
N LEU A 25 -15.28 -4.95 -1.61
CA LEU A 25 -15.06 -6.37 -1.77
C LEU A 25 -16.38 -7.17 -1.62
N PRO A 26 -16.62 -8.17 -2.48
CA PRO A 26 -17.68 -9.15 -2.28
C PRO A 26 -17.50 -9.91 -0.96
N LEU A 27 -18.58 -10.49 -0.41
CA LEU A 27 -18.56 -11.15 0.90
C LEU A 27 -17.46 -12.20 1.06
N GLU A 28 -17.27 -13.09 0.08
CA GLU A 28 -16.20 -14.10 0.12
C GLU A 28 -14.80 -13.47 0.11
N SER A 29 -14.64 -12.37 -0.64
CA SER A 29 -13.40 -11.62 -0.71
C SER A 29 -13.11 -10.86 0.59
N LYS A 30 -14.14 -10.34 1.28
CA LYS A 30 -14.02 -9.74 2.62
C LYS A 30 -13.49 -10.75 3.63
N GLN A 31 -13.98 -11.99 3.61
CA GLN A 31 -13.48 -13.05 4.50
C GLN A 31 -12.01 -13.38 4.24
N ARG A 32 -11.60 -13.45 2.96
CA ARG A 32 -10.19 -13.64 2.59
C ARG A 32 -9.32 -12.47 3.05
N PHE A 33 -9.78 -11.24 2.84
CA PHE A 33 -9.10 -10.02 3.26
C PHE A 33 -8.91 -9.99 4.79
N GLU A 34 -9.97 -10.25 5.56
CA GLU A 34 -9.94 -10.32 7.03
C GLU A 34 -8.94 -11.37 7.53
N LYS A 35 -8.85 -12.52 6.85
CA LYS A 35 -7.86 -13.56 7.17
C LYS A 35 -6.42 -13.07 6.94
N LYS A 36 -6.14 -12.42 5.81
CA LYS A 36 -4.81 -11.83 5.52
C LYS A 36 -4.47 -10.71 6.51
N VAL A 37 -5.43 -9.84 6.85
CA VAL A 37 -5.23 -8.78 7.86
C VAL A 37 -4.88 -9.38 9.21
N LYS A 38 -5.62 -10.41 9.63
CA LYS A 38 -5.31 -11.12 10.88
C LYS A 38 -3.90 -11.70 10.85
N GLN A 39 -3.51 -12.36 9.77
CA GLN A 39 -2.16 -12.92 9.62
C GLN A 39 -1.10 -11.82 9.74
N PHE A 40 -1.30 -10.68 9.07
CA PHE A 40 -0.40 -9.54 9.13
C PHE A 40 -0.30 -8.98 10.57
N ILE A 41 -1.42 -8.66 11.22
CA ILE A 41 -1.42 -8.11 12.59
C ILE A 41 -0.60 -8.97 13.56
N TYR A 42 -0.66 -10.29 13.41
CA TYR A 42 0.04 -11.20 14.33
C TYR A 42 1.44 -11.62 13.86
N SER A 43 1.82 -11.33 12.62
CA SER A 43 3.19 -11.55 12.14
C SER A 43 4.10 -10.35 12.37
N LYS A 44 3.54 -9.17 12.66
CA LYS A 44 4.30 -7.93 12.87
C LYS A 44 4.42 -7.52 14.34
N GLU A 45 5.54 -6.92 14.68
CA GLU A 45 5.74 -6.14 15.90
C GLU A 45 5.36 -4.67 15.64
N PHE A 46 4.31 -4.18 16.30
CA PHE A 46 3.90 -2.78 16.22
C PHE A 46 4.50 -1.98 17.39
N ILE A 47 5.32 -0.98 17.07
CA ILE A 47 6.16 -0.25 18.03
C ILE A 47 5.72 1.21 18.08
N ALA A 48 5.24 1.64 19.25
CA ALA A 48 4.94 3.04 19.53
C ALA A 48 6.23 3.86 19.63
N ARG A 49 6.28 5.01 18.94
CA ARG A 49 7.34 6.01 19.06
C ARG A 49 6.72 7.36 19.38
N ASN A 50 7.04 7.90 20.56
CA ASN A 50 6.39 9.11 21.10
C ASN A 50 4.84 9.00 21.18
N LEU A 51 4.34 7.78 21.35
CA LEU A 51 2.95 7.43 21.61
C LEU A 51 2.89 6.63 22.93
N SER A 52 1.78 6.71 23.65
CA SER A 52 1.59 5.91 24.88
C SER A 52 1.47 4.42 24.56
N GLU A 53 0.78 4.08 23.47
CA GLU A 53 0.60 2.72 22.98
C GLU A 53 0.19 2.72 21.50
N VAL A 54 0.26 1.56 20.85
CA VAL A 54 -0.33 1.35 19.52
C VAL A 54 -1.74 0.80 19.67
N THR A 55 -2.73 1.54 19.20
CA THR A 55 -4.15 1.17 19.30
C THR A 55 -4.51 0.01 18.36
N ASP A 56 -5.65 -0.64 18.60
CA ASP A 56 -6.17 -1.67 17.70
C ASP A 56 -6.54 -1.09 16.32
N GLU A 57 -7.02 0.15 16.27
CA GLU A 57 -7.33 0.87 15.03
C GLU A 57 -6.08 1.09 14.18
N MET A 58 -4.97 1.52 14.78
CA MET A 58 -3.68 1.67 14.09
C MET A 58 -3.24 0.35 13.47
N LYS A 59 -3.26 -0.74 14.25
CA LYS A 59 -2.92 -2.08 13.75
C LYS A 59 -3.82 -2.50 12.60
N ALA A 60 -5.12 -2.24 12.72
CA ALA A 60 -6.10 -2.64 11.73
C ALA A 60 -5.92 -1.92 10.40
N LEU A 61 -5.81 -0.59 10.40
CA LEU A 61 -5.73 0.18 9.17
C LEU A 61 -4.38 0.00 8.47
N ILE A 62 -3.26 0.00 9.20
CA ILE A 62 -1.93 -0.27 8.62
C ILE A 62 -1.89 -1.66 7.98
N SER A 63 -2.43 -2.67 8.67
CA SER A 63 -2.51 -4.02 8.09
C SER A 63 -3.43 -4.08 6.89
N ALA A 64 -4.52 -3.32 6.89
CA ALA A 64 -5.42 -3.25 5.75
C ALA A 64 -4.76 -2.62 4.52
N SER A 65 -3.94 -1.58 4.66
CA SER A 65 -3.18 -1.00 3.54
C SER A 65 -2.22 -2.02 2.92
N ALA A 66 -1.48 -2.76 3.75
CA ALA A 66 -0.59 -3.82 3.26
C ALA A 66 -1.35 -4.95 2.54
N VAL A 67 -2.49 -5.35 3.10
CA VAL A 67 -3.32 -6.42 2.53
C VAL A 67 -4.03 -5.97 1.26
N GLN A 68 -4.41 -4.70 1.13
CA GLN A 68 -4.98 -4.13 -0.09
C GLN A 68 -3.99 -4.28 -1.27
N LEU A 69 -2.73 -3.93 -1.07
CA LEU A 69 -1.67 -4.14 -2.07
C LEU A 69 -1.42 -5.61 -2.38
N THR A 70 -1.39 -6.46 -1.37
CA THR A 70 -1.06 -7.90 -1.50
C THR A 70 -2.28 -8.81 -1.72
N PHE A 71 -3.47 -8.25 -1.98
CA PHE A 71 -4.71 -9.03 -1.95
C PHE A 71 -4.78 -10.08 -3.07
N GLY A 72 -4.29 -9.73 -4.28
CA GLY A 72 -4.17 -10.64 -5.42
C GLY A 72 -2.90 -11.52 -5.38
N LEU A 73 -2.02 -11.30 -4.41
CA LEU A 73 -0.75 -12.01 -4.23
C LEU A 73 -0.86 -12.93 -3.00
N PRO A 74 -1.37 -14.17 -3.14
CA PRO A 74 -1.82 -14.98 -2.00
C PRO A 74 -0.71 -15.26 -0.98
N ASP A 75 0.50 -15.55 -1.46
CA ASP A 75 1.64 -15.98 -0.66
C ASP A 75 2.52 -14.83 -0.14
N VAL A 76 2.18 -13.58 -0.49
CA VAL A 76 2.95 -12.40 -0.06
C VAL A 76 2.35 -11.81 1.22
N THR A 77 3.19 -11.66 2.24
CA THR A 77 2.86 -11.12 3.56
C THR A 77 3.81 -10.01 4.03
N LEU A 78 4.74 -9.61 3.16
CA LEU A 78 5.82 -8.66 3.46
C LEU A 78 6.73 -9.20 4.56
N LEU A 79 7.09 -10.49 4.49
CA LEU A 79 7.81 -11.24 5.52
C LEU A 79 9.10 -10.54 5.99
N HIS A 80 9.82 -9.86 5.10
CA HIS A 80 11.06 -9.16 5.46
C HIS A 80 10.84 -8.04 6.47
N PHE A 81 9.69 -7.38 6.41
CA PHE A 81 9.35 -6.25 7.26
C PHE A 81 8.54 -6.73 8.45
N ASP A 82 9.22 -7.09 9.54
CA ASP A 82 8.64 -7.61 10.77
C ASP A 82 8.26 -6.51 11.77
N LYS A 83 8.74 -5.27 11.59
CA LYS A 83 8.51 -4.14 12.50
C LYS A 83 7.74 -3.01 11.83
N ILE A 84 6.71 -2.52 12.53
CA ILE A 84 5.95 -1.32 12.15
C ILE A 84 6.14 -0.27 13.24
N LEU A 85 6.87 0.80 12.96
CA LEU A 85 7.09 1.91 13.88
C LEU A 85 6.08 3.02 13.60
N ILE A 86 5.39 3.49 14.63
CA ILE A 86 4.32 4.47 14.49
C ILE A 86 4.67 5.70 15.32
N TYR A 87 4.74 6.84 14.66
CA TYR A 87 4.88 8.17 15.27
C TYR A 87 3.53 8.90 15.26
N PRO A 88 3.27 9.82 16.21
CA PRO A 88 2.01 10.59 16.22
C PRO A 88 1.89 11.52 15.01
N ASP A 89 3.00 12.15 14.62
CA ASP A 89 3.11 13.17 13.57
C ASP A 89 4.45 12.96 12.82
N ASN A 90 4.72 13.81 11.83
CA ASN A 90 5.96 13.90 11.08
C ASN A 90 7.15 13.88 12.03
N TYR A 91 8.06 12.96 11.77
CA TYR A 91 9.25 12.77 12.59
C TYR A 91 10.49 13.11 11.78
N TYR A 92 11.53 13.54 12.47
CA TYR A 92 12.83 13.77 11.86
C TYR A 92 13.57 12.44 11.78
N SER A 93 13.78 11.91 10.57
CA SER A 93 14.64 10.73 10.39
C SER A 93 16.10 11.17 10.54
N VAL A 94 16.78 10.65 11.57
CA VAL A 94 18.20 10.95 11.80
C VAL A 94 19.08 10.29 10.73
N ILE A 95 18.58 9.22 10.09
CA ILE A 95 19.28 8.48 9.03
C ILE A 95 19.38 9.35 7.77
N ASN A 96 18.28 9.99 7.38
CA ASN A 96 18.18 10.76 6.13
C ASN A 96 18.21 12.28 6.33
N ARG A 97 18.22 12.76 7.57
CA ARG A 97 18.26 14.18 7.98
C ARG A 97 17.13 15.04 7.39
N GLN A 98 15.92 14.48 7.29
CA GLN A 98 14.73 15.20 6.82
C GLN A 98 13.52 14.85 7.70
N TYR A 99 12.48 15.69 7.61
CA TYR A 99 11.17 15.34 8.15
C TYR A 99 10.49 14.36 7.19
N HIS A 100 10.19 13.17 7.69
CA HIS A 100 9.54 12.12 6.92
C HIS A 100 8.12 11.90 7.43
N LYS A 101 7.19 11.71 6.48
CA LYS A 101 5.85 11.20 6.77
C LYS A 101 5.88 9.68 6.95
N GLY A 102 6.78 8.99 6.26
CA GLY A 102 7.07 7.57 6.41
C GLY A 102 8.45 7.21 5.87
N GLU A 103 8.90 5.99 6.16
CA GLU A 103 10.17 5.43 5.65
C GLU A 103 10.11 3.89 5.68
N VAL A 104 10.62 3.25 4.63
CA VAL A 104 10.89 1.81 4.64
C VAL A 104 12.39 1.56 4.78
N ASN A 105 12.78 0.85 5.84
CA ASN A 105 14.17 0.51 6.14
C ASN A 105 14.40 -1.00 6.02
N PRO A 106 14.89 -1.50 4.86
CA PRO A 106 15.11 -2.93 4.66
C PRO A 106 16.23 -3.48 5.54
N ARG A 107 17.22 -2.69 5.97
CA ARG A 107 18.27 -3.22 6.87
C ARG A 107 17.74 -3.54 8.26
N MET A 108 16.72 -2.80 8.72
CA MET A 108 16.09 -3.00 10.02
C MET A 108 14.85 -3.90 9.97
N GLY A 109 14.38 -4.26 8.77
CA GLY A 109 13.09 -4.94 8.57
C GLY A 109 11.91 -4.06 9.04
N ALA A 110 12.02 -2.74 8.88
CA ALA A 110 11.10 -1.79 9.50
C ALA A 110 10.36 -0.94 8.45
N ILE A 111 9.07 -0.74 8.69
CA ILE A 111 8.24 0.29 8.03
C ILE A 111 7.88 1.31 9.09
N VAL A 112 8.06 2.58 8.78
CA VAL A 112 7.82 3.71 9.69
C VAL A 112 6.71 4.58 9.13
N VAL A 113 5.74 4.94 9.95
CA VAL A 113 4.60 5.76 9.55
C VAL A 113 4.29 6.87 10.55
N SER A 114 3.92 8.05 10.05
CA SER A 114 3.26 9.12 10.79
C SER A 114 1.76 8.84 10.82
N TRP A 115 1.20 8.68 12.02
CA TRP A 115 -0.22 8.37 12.17
C TRP A 115 -1.13 9.50 11.68
N GLN A 116 -0.74 10.76 11.91
CA GLN A 116 -1.48 11.90 11.38
C GLN A 116 -1.60 11.85 9.86
N ALA A 117 -0.48 11.71 9.16
CA ALA A 117 -0.47 11.63 7.70
C ALA A 117 -1.15 10.36 7.16
N PHE A 118 -1.11 9.27 7.94
CA PHE A 118 -1.82 8.04 7.61
C PHE A 118 -3.34 8.25 7.64
N VAL A 119 -3.87 8.90 8.68
CA VAL A 119 -5.32 9.19 8.78
C VAL A 119 -5.77 10.20 7.73
N GLU A 120 -4.94 11.20 7.40
CA GLU A 120 -5.22 12.16 6.32
C GLU A 120 -5.49 11.43 4.99
N GLY A 121 -4.71 10.40 4.64
CA GLY A 121 -4.93 9.63 3.40
C GLY A 121 -6.21 8.78 3.40
N TYR A 122 -6.79 8.47 4.56
CA TYR A 122 -8.10 7.81 4.63
C TYR A 122 -9.28 8.79 4.64
N ALA A 123 -9.03 10.07 4.92
CA ALA A 123 -10.07 11.10 4.97
C ALA A 123 -10.53 11.52 3.57
N GLU A 124 -9.64 11.50 2.58
CA GLU A 124 -9.90 11.86 1.18
C GLU A 124 -9.52 10.71 0.24
N PRO A 125 -10.30 9.61 0.19
CA PRO A 125 -9.89 8.34 -0.44
C PRO A 125 -9.84 8.36 -1.98
N TYR A 126 -9.90 9.54 -2.59
CA TYR A 126 -9.96 9.76 -4.04
C TYR A 126 -8.99 10.85 -4.51
N ASP A 127 -8.13 11.39 -3.64
CA ASP A 127 -7.20 12.46 -4.00
C ASP A 127 -5.86 11.94 -4.58
N GLY A 128 -5.60 10.63 -4.47
CA GLY A 128 -4.37 10.00 -4.95
C GLY A 128 -3.18 10.22 -4.00
N ILE A 129 -3.44 10.49 -2.72
CA ILE A 129 -2.45 10.75 -1.68
C ILE A 129 -2.74 9.88 -0.45
N ASN A 130 -2.04 8.75 -0.35
CA ASN A 130 -2.24 7.79 0.71
C ASN A 130 -0.93 7.24 1.26
N LEU A 131 -0.51 7.74 2.41
CA LEU A 131 0.75 7.32 3.05
C LEU A 131 0.78 5.80 3.32
N GLY A 132 -0.35 5.22 3.72
CA GLY A 132 -0.44 3.79 3.99
C GLY A 132 -0.18 2.94 2.76
N ILE A 133 -0.76 3.32 1.61
CA ILE A 133 -0.48 2.66 0.33
C ILE A 133 0.97 2.94 -0.11
N HIS A 134 1.44 4.17 0.03
CA HIS A 134 2.76 4.60 -0.39
C HIS A 134 3.89 3.79 0.27
N GLU A 135 3.93 3.75 1.60
CA GLU A 135 5.00 3.04 2.32
C GLU A 135 4.90 1.52 2.13
N MET A 136 3.68 0.98 2.03
CA MET A 136 3.49 -0.45 1.76
C MET A 136 3.87 -0.82 0.33
N ALA A 137 3.76 0.11 -0.63
CA ALA A 137 4.25 -0.09 -1.99
C ALA A 137 5.78 -0.17 -2.04
N HIS A 138 6.48 0.71 -1.32
CA HIS A 138 7.94 0.60 -1.17
C HIS A 138 8.34 -0.76 -0.56
N ALA A 139 7.65 -1.17 0.51
CA ALA A 139 7.89 -2.46 1.13
C ALA A 139 7.63 -3.62 0.15
N LEU A 140 6.54 -3.58 -0.61
CA LEU A 140 6.20 -4.60 -1.61
C LEU A 140 7.27 -4.71 -2.71
N LYS A 141 7.74 -3.58 -3.25
CA LYS A 141 8.78 -3.57 -4.28
C LYS A 141 10.08 -4.19 -3.77
N LEU A 142 10.47 -3.88 -2.53
CA LEU A 142 11.64 -4.46 -1.86
C LEU A 142 11.45 -5.94 -1.55
N GLU A 143 10.28 -6.35 -1.07
CA GLU A 143 9.95 -7.75 -0.78
C GLU A 143 10.17 -8.64 -2.00
N ASN A 144 9.79 -8.17 -3.19
CA ASN A 144 9.94 -8.92 -4.44
C ASN A 144 11.41 -9.26 -4.79
N ILE A 145 12.39 -8.52 -4.26
CA ILE A 145 13.81 -8.71 -4.58
C ILE A 145 14.64 -9.27 -3.41
N ILE A 146 14.13 -9.20 -2.18
CA ILE A 146 14.86 -9.65 -0.98
C ILE A 146 14.73 -11.16 -0.83
N GLN A 147 15.86 -11.87 -0.75
CA GLN A 147 15.87 -13.33 -0.58
C GLN A 147 15.42 -13.73 0.84
N ASN A 148 14.14 -14.03 1.01
CA ASN A 148 13.55 -14.39 2.30
C ASN A 148 12.48 -15.51 2.22
N GLY A 149 12.22 -16.04 1.02
CA GLY A 149 11.19 -17.04 0.76
C GLY A 149 9.89 -16.50 0.17
N GLU A 150 9.72 -15.17 0.12
CA GLU A 150 8.61 -14.47 -0.55
C GLU A 150 9.09 -13.62 -1.74
N GLN A 151 10.28 -13.85 -2.33
CA GLN A 151 10.73 -13.07 -3.49
C GLN A 151 10.17 -13.56 -4.84
N HIS A 152 10.32 -12.73 -5.88
CA HIS A 152 9.99 -13.05 -7.29
C HIS A 152 8.52 -13.40 -7.54
N PHE A 153 7.60 -12.75 -6.82
CA PHE A 153 6.15 -12.91 -7.04
C PHE A 153 5.61 -12.01 -8.15
N PHE A 154 6.32 -10.94 -8.52
CA PHE A 154 5.97 -10.17 -9.71
C PHE A 154 6.36 -10.93 -10.97
N ASP A 155 5.40 -11.03 -11.90
CA ASP A 155 5.70 -11.52 -13.24
C ASP A 155 6.77 -10.63 -13.90
N LEU A 156 7.80 -11.27 -14.45
CA LEU A 156 8.97 -10.55 -14.96
C LEU A 156 8.66 -9.74 -16.22
N GLU A 157 7.76 -10.22 -17.07
CA GLU A 157 7.38 -9.52 -18.30
C GLU A 157 6.56 -8.27 -17.96
N GLU A 158 5.56 -8.41 -17.08
CA GLU A 158 4.76 -7.29 -16.60
C GLU A 158 5.58 -6.27 -15.80
N TYR A 159 6.50 -6.73 -14.96
CA TYR A 159 7.38 -5.83 -14.21
C TYR A 159 8.35 -5.08 -15.14
N THR A 160 8.87 -5.73 -16.18
CA THR A 160 9.71 -5.06 -17.20
C THR A 160 8.92 -4.02 -17.96
N ARG A 161 7.69 -4.34 -18.38
CA ARG A 161 6.79 -3.40 -19.03
C ARG A 161 6.46 -2.20 -18.14
N TRP A 162 6.24 -2.43 -16.86
CA TRP A 162 6.04 -1.36 -15.90
C TRP A 162 7.24 -0.42 -15.81
N ILE A 163 8.48 -0.94 -15.77
CA ILE A 163 9.71 -0.11 -15.74
C ILE A 163 9.78 0.81 -16.97
N GLU A 164 9.47 0.30 -18.16
CA GLU A 164 9.49 1.07 -19.41
C GLU A 164 8.47 2.22 -19.36
N LEU A 165 7.21 1.92 -19.02
CA LEU A 165 6.13 2.89 -18.90
C LEU A 165 6.39 3.93 -17.80
N ALA A 166 6.92 3.49 -16.65
CA ALA A 166 7.33 4.38 -15.57
C ALA A 166 8.43 5.33 -16.02
N GLY A 167 9.43 4.82 -16.74
CA GLY A 167 10.52 5.64 -17.28
C GLY A 167 10.03 6.73 -18.24
N GLU A 168 9.05 6.42 -19.09
CA GLU A 168 8.41 7.38 -19.98
C GLU A 168 7.64 8.46 -19.21
N GLU A 169 6.79 8.04 -18.27
CA GLU A 169 5.95 8.97 -17.52
C GLU A 169 6.77 9.88 -16.60
N ILE A 170 7.82 9.35 -15.95
CA ILE A 170 8.78 10.15 -15.17
C ILE A 170 9.43 11.23 -16.04
N ARG A 171 9.80 10.92 -17.30
CA ARG A 171 10.38 11.90 -18.22
C ARG A 171 9.37 12.98 -18.59
N ARG A 172 8.11 12.62 -18.88
CA ARG A 172 7.03 13.56 -19.18
C ARG A 172 6.81 14.54 -18.02
N ILE A 173 6.69 14.04 -16.80
CA ILE A 173 6.52 14.88 -15.59
C ILE A 173 7.71 15.83 -15.40
N ARG A 174 8.95 15.34 -15.61
CA ARG A 174 10.16 16.19 -15.51
C ARG A 174 10.21 17.28 -16.56
N ASN A 175 9.65 17.03 -17.74
CA ASN A 175 9.53 18.02 -18.81
C ASN A 175 8.39 19.03 -18.57
N GLY A 176 7.62 18.86 -17.49
CA GLY A 176 6.50 19.74 -17.14
C GLY A 176 5.22 19.45 -17.92
N GLU A 177 5.12 18.28 -18.53
CA GLU A 177 3.87 17.82 -19.14
C GLU A 177 2.82 17.51 -18.06
N GLU A 178 1.54 17.68 -18.41
CA GLU A 178 0.43 17.29 -17.54
C GLU A 178 0.39 15.76 -17.37
N SER A 179 0.12 15.34 -16.13
CA SER A 179 0.03 13.95 -15.70
C SER A 179 -0.89 13.84 -14.49
N ILE A 180 -1.67 12.76 -14.41
CA ILE A 180 -2.38 12.36 -13.19
C ILE A 180 -1.46 12.20 -11.97
N PHE A 181 -0.19 11.84 -12.20
CA PHE A 181 0.76 11.67 -11.11
C PHE A 181 1.33 13.02 -10.67
N ARG A 182 1.30 13.27 -9.36
CA ARG A 182 1.93 14.46 -8.76
C ARG A 182 3.42 14.54 -9.11
N LYS A 183 3.95 15.76 -9.23
CA LYS A 183 5.37 16.04 -9.57
C LYS A 183 6.38 15.22 -8.77
N TYR A 184 6.05 14.93 -7.51
CA TYR A 184 6.86 14.11 -6.60
C TYR A 184 7.14 12.69 -7.14
N ALA A 185 6.22 12.10 -7.92
CA ALA A 185 6.43 10.79 -8.56
C ALA A 185 7.67 10.75 -9.47
N SER A 186 8.12 11.92 -9.96
CA SER A 186 9.27 12.00 -10.85
C SER A 186 10.64 12.08 -10.15
N VAL A 187 10.68 12.02 -8.81
CA VAL A 187 11.93 12.04 -8.04
C VAL A 187 12.81 10.86 -8.44
N ASN A 188 12.29 9.64 -8.40
CA ASN A 188 12.95 8.43 -8.87
C ASN A 188 11.91 7.32 -9.14
N GLU A 189 12.37 6.14 -9.58
CA GLU A 189 11.50 5.00 -9.91
C GLU A 189 10.78 4.40 -8.68
N ASP A 190 11.39 4.45 -7.49
CA ASP A 190 10.76 3.95 -6.26
C ASP A 190 9.58 4.83 -5.84
N GLU A 191 9.78 6.15 -5.86
CA GLU A 191 8.72 7.13 -5.58
C GLU A 191 7.61 7.04 -6.62
N PHE A 192 7.99 6.84 -7.89
CA PHE A 192 7.00 6.63 -8.95
C PHE A 192 6.16 5.38 -8.67
N PHE A 193 6.77 4.25 -8.30
CA PHE A 193 6.03 3.02 -7.98
C PHE A 193 5.01 3.27 -6.86
N ALA A 194 5.43 3.92 -5.78
CA ALA A 194 4.56 4.19 -4.64
C ALA A 194 3.40 5.15 -5.00
N VAL A 195 3.66 6.25 -5.69
CA VAL A 195 2.60 7.16 -6.18
C VAL A 195 1.68 6.46 -7.18
N CYS A 196 2.24 5.59 -8.01
CA CYS A 196 1.49 4.82 -8.98
C CYS A 196 0.49 3.88 -8.29
N MET A 197 0.87 3.26 -7.18
CA MET A 197 -0.04 2.46 -6.36
C MET A 197 -1.14 3.29 -5.71
N GLU A 198 -0.82 4.48 -5.19
CA GLU A 198 -1.84 5.39 -4.62
C GLU A 198 -2.91 5.71 -5.66
N VAL A 199 -2.50 6.17 -6.85
CA VAL A 199 -3.42 6.49 -7.95
C VAL A 199 -4.17 5.25 -8.45
N TYR A 200 -3.51 4.09 -8.55
CA TYR A 200 -4.14 2.84 -9.01
C TYR A 200 -5.30 2.39 -8.11
N PHE A 201 -5.20 2.63 -6.80
CA PHE A 201 -6.26 2.28 -5.85
C PHE A 201 -7.27 3.41 -5.61
N GLU A 202 -6.90 4.68 -5.72
CA GLU A 202 -7.80 5.79 -5.37
C GLU A 202 -8.45 6.46 -6.59
N GLN A 203 -7.79 6.41 -7.76
CA GLN A 203 -8.27 7.04 -8.99
C GLN A 203 -8.17 6.11 -10.22
N PRO A 204 -8.62 4.84 -10.15
CA PRO A 204 -8.37 3.87 -11.21
C PRO A 204 -9.00 4.24 -12.55
N HIS A 205 -10.19 4.85 -12.56
CA HIS A 205 -10.84 5.30 -13.80
C HIS A 205 -10.04 6.39 -14.50
N LYS A 206 -9.56 7.40 -13.75
CA LYS A 206 -8.71 8.46 -14.32
C LYS A 206 -7.39 7.89 -14.83
N LEU A 207 -6.78 6.96 -14.08
CA LEU A 207 -5.57 6.28 -14.53
C LEU A 207 -5.80 5.52 -15.84
N PHE A 208 -6.93 4.84 -15.98
CA PHE A 208 -7.26 4.14 -17.23
C PHE A 208 -7.56 5.09 -18.38
N GLU A 209 -8.19 6.24 -18.13
CA GLU A 209 -8.45 7.27 -19.13
C GLU A 209 -7.15 7.91 -19.65
N GLU A 210 -6.22 8.25 -18.76
CA GLU A 210 -4.96 8.91 -19.13
C GLU A 210 -3.86 7.93 -19.58
N ASN A 211 -3.76 6.76 -18.93
CA ASN A 211 -2.73 5.76 -19.20
C ASN A 211 -3.28 4.31 -19.09
N PRO A 212 -4.07 3.87 -20.08
CA PRO A 212 -4.71 2.56 -20.06
C PRO A 212 -3.72 1.40 -20.09
N GLU A 213 -2.53 1.59 -20.64
CA GLU A 213 -1.49 0.58 -20.68
C GLU A 213 -0.89 0.36 -19.29
N LEU A 214 -0.52 1.44 -18.60
CA LEU A 214 -0.03 1.38 -17.23
C LEU A 214 -1.08 0.76 -16.29
N TYR A 215 -2.35 1.15 -16.41
CA TYR A 215 -3.44 0.54 -15.63
C TYR A 215 -3.48 -1.00 -15.78
N LYS A 216 -3.40 -1.49 -17.03
CA LYS A 216 -3.45 -2.93 -17.33
C LYS A 216 -2.22 -3.65 -16.78
N THR A 217 -1.03 -3.08 -16.98
CA THR A 217 0.21 -3.65 -16.44
C THR A 217 0.16 -3.76 -14.92
N LEU A 218 -0.31 -2.73 -14.20
CA LEU A 218 -0.48 -2.81 -12.75
C LEU A 218 -1.52 -3.84 -12.32
N SER A 219 -2.61 -3.96 -13.08
CA SER A 219 -3.65 -4.95 -12.82
C SER A 219 -3.12 -6.37 -12.94
N ASN A 220 -2.29 -6.62 -13.95
CA ASN A 220 -1.61 -7.90 -14.14
C ASN A 220 -0.55 -8.12 -13.05
N LEU A 221 0.26 -7.11 -12.72
CA LEU A 221 1.31 -7.20 -11.71
C LEU A 221 0.78 -7.53 -10.32
N LEU A 222 -0.38 -6.96 -9.94
CA LEU A 222 -1.01 -7.16 -8.62
C LEU A 222 -2.03 -8.30 -8.61
N HIS A 223 -2.41 -8.84 -9.77
CA HIS A 223 -3.58 -9.71 -9.96
C HIS A 223 -4.88 -9.11 -9.40
N GLN A 224 -5.09 -7.82 -9.64
CA GLN A 224 -6.25 -7.06 -9.17
C GLN A 224 -6.80 -6.19 -10.29
N ASP A 225 -8.10 -5.87 -10.24
CA ASP A 225 -8.74 -4.97 -11.21
C ASP A 225 -9.61 -4.00 -10.40
N THR A 226 -9.06 -2.81 -10.13
CA THR A 226 -9.65 -1.81 -9.23
C THR A 226 -10.87 -1.13 -9.84
N ILE A 227 -10.91 -0.91 -11.16
CA ILE A 227 -12.13 -0.49 -11.87
C ILE A 227 -13.23 -1.52 -11.66
N ARG A 228 -12.97 -2.80 -11.96
CA ARG A 228 -13.98 -3.84 -11.79
C ARG A 228 -14.42 -4.00 -10.34
N LEU A 229 -13.54 -3.72 -9.38
CA LEU A 229 -13.88 -3.71 -7.96
C LEU A 229 -14.87 -2.59 -7.63
N TYR A 230 -14.59 -1.35 -8.08
CA TYR A 230 -15.39 -0.17 -7.72
C TYR A 230 -16.66 0.01 -8.57
N ASP A 231 -16.71 -0.53 -9.78
CA ASP A 231 -17.91 -0.49 -10.64
C ASP A 231 -18.99 -1.49 -10.21
N LYS A 232 -18.63 -2.48 -9.38
CA LYS A 232 -19.63 -3.43 -8.86
C LYS A 232 -20.49 -2.72 -7.82
N PRO A 233 -21.83 -2.84 -7.91
CA PRO A 233 -22.70 -2.39 -6.82
C PRO A 233 -22.26 -3.06 -5.53
N SER A 234 -22.05 -2.27 -4.48
CA SER A 234 -21.82 -2.80 -3.14
C SER A 234 -23.05 -3.64 -2.77
N ALA A 235 -22.88 -4.96 -2.69
CA ALA A 235 -23.93 -5.89 -2.31
C ALA A 235 -24.29 -5.79 -0.82
#